data_AF-F8Q6S4-F1
#
_entry.id   AF-F8Q6S4-F1
#
_cell.length_a   1.000
_cell.length_b   1.000
_cell.length_c   1.000
_cell.angle_alpha   90.00
_cell.angle_beta   90.00
_cell.angle_gamma   90.00
#
_symmetry.space_group_name_H-M   'P 1'
#
loop_
_entity.id
_entity.type
_entity.pdbx_description
1 polymer ?
#
loop_
_entity_poly.entity_id
_entity_poly.type
_entity_poly.pdbx_seq_one_letter_code
_entity_poly.pdbx_strand_id
1 'polypeptide(L)'
;MPRSNRLTSRDEVRYVQTEEFGRHELGLVRILTRERLSNGFFCPVLETPAGSESLQAAFTISTPNHFPIRTLTSIMKFTSVLTSLALLALPSLSSAYYLTYDETYDNAALSLDYVACSDGVNGLISKGYTTLGSLPTFPNVGGVFAVTGWDSTACGSCWDVTYTSPTGTTNLLVTAVDTGADGFNLSLEAMNTLTNGEAVFLGNVTVTATEVAPSQCGL
;
A
#
# COMPACT_ATOMS: atom_id res chain seq x y z
N MET A 1 37.71 -5.03 61.62
CA MET A 1 38.32 -3.71 61.89
C MET A 1 39.12 -3.27 60.66
N PRO A 2 39.29 -1.96 60.40
CA PRO A 2 39.00 -1.45 59.04
C PRO A 2 40.19 -0.86 58.28
N ARG A 3 39.99 -0.64 56.97
CA ARG A 3 40.18 0.70 56.37
C ARG A 3 39.43 0.87 55.05
N SER A 4 39.13 2.13 54.73
CA SER A 4 38.47 2.58 53.50
C SER A 4 39.50 2.78 52.38
N ASN A 5 39.05 2.72 51.12
CA ASN A 5 39.35 3.81 50.20
C ASN A 5 38.27 3.97 49.11
N ARG A 6 37.96 5.24 48.81
CA ARG A 6 37.10 5.67 47.70
C ARG A 6 38.01 6.09 46.55
N LEU A 7 37.77 5.59 45.34
CA LEU A 7 38.33 6.16 44.11
C LEU A 7 37.23 6.34 43.07
N THR A 8 37.31 7.43 42.32
CA THR A 8 36.36 7.82 41.28
C THR A 8 37.10 7.99 39.96
N SER A 9 36.85 7.10 39.00
CA SER A 9 37.07 7.29 37.56
C SER A 9 35.68 7.20 36.90
N ARG A 10 35.27 8.01 35.92
CA ARG A 10 36.01 8.74 34.86
C ARG A 10 36.85 7.79 34.00
N ASP A 11 36.15 7.00 33.21
CA ASP A 11 36.73 6.35 32.04
C ASP A 11 36.84 7.34 30.88
N GLU A 12 38.01 7.33 30.25
CA GLU A 12 38.42 8.27 29.21
C GLU A 12 38.28 7.57 27.84
N VAL A 13 37.31 8.00 27.04
CA VAL A 13 37.07 7.41 25.71
C VAL A 13 38.19 7.79 24.76
N ARG A 14 39.20 6.92 24.65
CA ARG A 14 40.24 7.05 23.63
C ARG A 14 39.68 6.70 22.25
N TYR A 15 39.68 7.68 21.36
CA TYR A 15 39.56 7.43 19.94
C TYR A 15 40.83 6.74 19.43
N VAL A 16 40.66 5.71 18.60
CA VAL A 16 41.76 5.11 17.81
C VAL A 16 41.70 5.71 16.41
N GLN A 17 42.82 6.25 15.94
CA GLN A 17 42.94 6.90 14.64
C GLN A 17 43.62 5.96 13.64
N THR A 18 42.99 5.73 12.48
CA THR A 18 43.59 5.02 11.34
C THR A 18 43.20 5.68 10.02
N GLU A 19 44.00 6.66 9.60
CA GLU A 19 44.23 7.05 8.20
C GLU A 19 45.48 6.26 7.73
N GLU A 20 45.85 6.08 6.46
CA GLU A 20 45.30 6.38 5.12
C GLU A 20 45.66 5.13 4.23
N PHE A 21 45.47 4.93 2.92
CA PHE A 21 45.09 5.75 1.75
C PHE A 21 44.56 4.82 0.64
N GLY A 22 43.66 5.30 -0.22
CA GLY A 22 43.22 4.59 -1.44
C GLY A 22 42.37 5.50 -2.34
N ARG A 23 42.85 5.81 -3.55
CA ARG A 23 42.32 6.91 -4.39
C ARG A 23 41.90 6.43 -5.79
N HIS A 24 41.01 7.22 -6.42
CA HIS A 24 40.45 7.10 -7.77
C HIS A 24 39.30 6.09 -7.85
N GLU A 25 38.15 6.35 -8.51
CA GLU A 25 37.80 7.39 -9.49
C GLU A 25 36.78 8.46 -8.97
N LEU A 26 36.34 9.37 -9.85
CA LEU A 26 35.60 10.60 -9.52
C LEU A 26 34.07 10.50 -9.71
N GLY A 27 33.29 10.67 -8.62
CA GLY A 27 31.84 10.85 -8.65
C GLY A 27 31.41 12.23 -8.11
N LEU A 28 30.91 13.11 -8.97
CA LEU A 28 30.74 14.55 -8.66
C LEU A 28 29.43 14.88 -7.91
N VAL A 29 29.31 14.47 -6.64
CA VAL A 29 28.16 14.81 -5.79
C VAL A 29 28.21 16.29 -5.37
N ARG A 30 27.36 17.13 -5.98
CA ARG A 30 27.16 18.52 -5.56
C ARG A 30 26.40 18.58 -4.23
N ILE A 31 27.11 18.77 -3.13
CA ILE A 31 26.54 19.33 -1.90
C ILE A 31 26.17 20.79 -2.20
N LEU A 32 24.87 21.11 -2.28
CA LEU A 32 24.40 22.49 -2.29
C LEU A 32 24.06 22.94 -0.87
N THR A 33 24.76 23.97 -0.42
CA THR A 33 24.60 24.56 0.90
C THR A 33 23.26 25.27 1.05
N ARG A 34 22.69 25.15 2.24
CA ARG A 34 21.45 25.81 2.69
C ARG A 34 21.62 27.34 2.72
N GLU A 35 21.20 28.03 1.66
CA GLU A 35 21.05 29.50 1.69
C GLU A 35 19.70 29.94 2.25
N ARG A 36 19.71 31.09 2.92
CA ARG A 36 18.57 31.67 3.65
C ARG A 36 18.03 32.87 2.88
N LEU A 37 17.06 32.66 2.00
CA LEU A 37 16.34 33.76 1.37
C LEU A 37 15.17 34.21 2.24
N SER A 38 15.08 35.52 2.45
CA SER A 38 14.07 36.19 3.26
C SER A 38 13.22 37.07 2.35
N ASN A 39 11.94 37.23 2.71
CA ASN A 39 10.97 38.16 2.14
C ASN A 39 10.47 37.86 0.71
N GLY A 40 9.14 37.78 0.58
CA GLY A 40 8.48 38.54 -0.49
C GLY A 40 7.45 37.83 -1.38
N PHE A 41 6.19 38.19 -1.15
CA PHE A 41 5.16 38.45 -2.16
C PHE A 41 4.43 37.30 -2.90
N PHE A 42 3.09 37.43 -2.83
CA PHE A 42 2.06 37.14 -3.83
C PHE A 42 1.59 35.69 -4.06
N CYS A 43 0.43 35.41 -3.48
CA CYS A 43 -0.51 34.39 -3.96
C CYS A 43 -1.29 34.93 -5.17
N PRO A 44 -1.54 34.14 -6.22
CA PRO A 44 -2.60 34.41 -7.17
C PRO A 44 -3.93 33.90 -6.59
N VAL A 45 -4.81 34.82 -6.17
CA VAL A 45 -6.25 34.51 -6.05
C VAL A 45 -6.83 34.45 -7.46
N LEU A 46 -7.66 33.44 -7.74
CA LEU A 46 -8.36 33.30 -9.02
C LEU A 46 -9.88 33.30 -8.80
N GLU A 47 -10.45 34.49 -8.73
CA GLU A 47 -11.89 34.70 -8.83
C GLU A 47 -12.32 34.78 -10.31
N THR A 48 -13.42 34.11 -10.66
CA THR A 48 -14.15 34.34 -11.92
C THR A 48 -15.66 34.41 -11.64
N PRO A 49 -16.44 35.15 -12.47
CA PRO A 49 -17.61 35.86 -11.96
C PRO A 49 -18.94 35.10 -12.13
N ALA A 50 -19.96 35.62 -11.44
CA ALA A 50 -21.33 35.13 -11.50
C ALA A 50 -22.11 35.61 -12.74
N GLY A 51 -23.12 34.82 -13.12
CA GLY A 51 -24.37 35.32 -13.70
C GLY A 51 -24.53 35.24 -15.22
N SER A 52 -25.44 34.36 -15.66
CA SER A 52 -26.49 34.69 -16.64
C SER A 52 -27.56 33.60 -16.68
N GLU A 53 -28.82 34.01 -16.60
CA GLU A 53 -29.97 33.12 -16.83
C GLU A 53 -30.23 33.00 -18.34
N SER A 54 -30.74 31.85 -18.78
CA SER A 54 -31.54 31.79 -20.02
C SER A 54 -32.53 30.64 -20.00
N LEU A 55 -33.82 31.00 -20.05
CA LEU A 55 -34.93 30.08 -20.28
C LEU A 55 -34.92 29.60 -21.74
N GLN A 56 -35.17 28.30 -21.97
CA GLN A 56 -35.97 27.71 -23.07
C GLN A 56 -35.74 26.19 -23.13
N ALA A 57 -36.68 25.36 -23.58
CA ALA A 57 -38.15 25.45 -23.56
C ALA A 57 -38.69 24.02 -23.79
N ALA A 58 -39.78 23.63 -23.11
CA ALA A 58 -40.42 22.35 -23.40
C ALA A 58 -41.19 22.43 -24.72
N PHE A 59 -40.88 21.55 -25.68
CA PHE A 59 -41.63 21.43 -26.93
C PHE A 59 -42.04 19.98 -27.18
N THR A 60 -43.17 19.59 -26.59
CA THR A 60 -43.91 18.39 -26.99
C THR A 60 -44.51 18.60 -28.37
N ILE A 61 -44.14 17.76 -29.33
CA ILE A 61 -44.84 17.61 -30.62
C ILE A 61 -45.62 16.30 -30.57
N SER A 62 -46.88 16.32 -31.03
CA SER A 62 -47.83 15.21 -30.87
C SER A 62 -48.64 14.99 -32.14
N THR A 63 -49.11 13.75 -32.33
CA THR A 63 -50.02 13.30 -33.39
C THR A 63 -49.41 13.27 -34.83
N PRO A 64 -50.07 12.67 -35.84
CA PRO A 64 -49.90 11.22 -36.05
C PRO A 64 -49.65 10.86 -37.54
N ASN A 65 -49.59 9.56 -37.86
CA ASN A 65 -50.46 8.90 -38.86
C ASN A 65 -50.01 7.46 -39.17
N HIS A 66 -50.96 6.55 -39.39
CA HIS A 66 -50.73 5.24 -39.99
C HIS A 66 -50.88 5.31 -41.52
N PHE A 67 -50.02 4.64 -42.28
CA PHE A 67 -50.31 4.03 -43.60
C PHE A 67 -49.21 2.97 -43.93
N PRO A 68 -49.42 2.03 -44.87
CA PRO A 68 -49.06 0.64 -44.60
C PRO A 68 -47.94 0.04 -45.46
N ILE A 69 -47.54 -1.17 -45.03
CA ILE A 69 -46.57 -2.11 -45.62
C ILE A 69 -46.56 -2.11 -47.16
N ARG A 70 -45.35 -2.03 -47.73
CA ARG A 70 -45.00 -2.75 -48.96
C ARG A 70 -43.68 -3.49 -48.77
N THR A 71 -43.69 -4.79 -49.09
CA THR A 71 -42.51 -5.67 -49.10
C THR A 71 -41.69 -5.47 -50.37
N LEU A 72 -40.37 -5.66 -50.27
CA LEU A 72 -39.56 -6.20 -51.37
C LEU A 72 -38.19 -6.68 -50.85
N THR A 73 -37.78 -7.86 -51.31
CA THR A 73 -36.55 -8.56 -50.91
C THR A 73 -35.32 -7.97 -51.62
N SER A 74 -34.17 -7.93 -50.95
CA SER A 74 -32.87 -7.78 -51.61
C SER A 74 -31.78 -8.58 -50.89
N ILE A 75 -30.71 -8.93 -51.60
CA ILE A 75 -29.81 -10.03 -51.25
C ILE A 75 -28.37 -9.54 -50.99
N MET A 76 -27.85 -9.93 -49.83
CA MET A 76 -26.43 -10.13 -49.46
C MET A 76 -25.36 -9.23 -50.13
N LYS A 77 -24.71 -8.38 -49.31
CA LYS A 77 -23.26 -8.12 -49.42
C LYS A 77 -22.60 -8.08 -48.05
N PHE A 78 -21.51 -8.82 -47.90
CA PHE A 78 -20.58 -8.72 -46.76
C PHE A 78 -19.66 -7.51 -46.96
N THR A 79 -19.48 -6.70 -45.92
CA THR A 79 -18.30 -5.86 -45.72
C THR A 79 -17.95 -5.85 -44.23
N SER A 80 -17.21 -6.86 -43.79
CA SER A 80 -16.63 -6.89 -42.43
C SER A 80 -15.58 -5.80 -42.31
N VAL A 81 -15.83 -4.79 -41.47
CA VAL A 81 -14.79 -3.85 -41.05
C VAL A 81 -14.21 -4.37 -39.74
N LEU A 82 -13.10 -5.10 -39.83
CA LEU A 82 -12.32 -5.54 -38.67
C LEU A 82 -11.57 -4.32 -38.10
N THR A 83 -12.19 -3.58 -37.19
CA THR A 83 -11.52 -2.56 -36.38
C THR A 83 -10.59 -3.25 -35.38
N SER A 84 -9.33 -3.43 -35.76
CA SER A 84 -8.28 -4.04 -34.93
C SER A 84 -8.10 -3.27 -33.62
N LEU A 85 -8.61 -3.83 -32.53
CA LEU A 85 -8.42 -3.29 -31.18
C LEU A 85 -6.99 -3.59 -30.74
N ALA A 86 -6.08 -2.63 -30.98
CA ALA A 86 -4.69 -2.72 -30.54
C ALA A 86 -4.62 -2.59 -29.01
N LEU A 87 -4.73 -3.72 -28.32
CA LEU A 87 -4.71 -3.77 -26.86
C LEU A 87 -3.30 -3.44 -26.37
N LEU A 88 -3.09 -2.18 -25.95
CA LEU A 88 -1.85 -1.71 -25.34
C LEU A 88 -1.67 -2.40 -23.99
N ALA A 89 -0.92 -3.51 -23.99
CA ALA A 89 -0.44 -4.17 -22.78
C ALA A 89 0.56 -3.27 -22.06
N LEU A 90 0.04 -2.36 -21.23
CA LEU A 90 0.83 -1.60 -20.27
C LEU A 90 1.55 -2.60 -19.35
N PRO A 91 2.88 -2.54 -19.21
CA PRO A 91 3.55 -3.35 -18.20
C PRO A 91 3.07 -2.90 -16.82
N SER A 92 2.58 -3.83 -16.01
CA SER A 92 2.29 -3.57 -14.61
C SER A 92 3.60 -3.27 -13.88
N LEU A 93 3.76 -2.03 -13.41
CA LEU A 93 4.86 -1.67 -12.51
C LEU A 93 4.57 -2.32 -11.15
N SER A 94 5.02 -3.56 -11.00
CA SER A 94 4.99 -4.28 -9.73
C SER A 94 5.94 -3.58 -8.75
N SER A 95 5.38 -2.94 -7.73
CA SER A 95 6.14 -2.37 -6.62
C SER A 95 6.76 -3.50 -5.79
N ALA A 96 8.00 -3.27 -5.37
CA ALA A 96 8.73 -4.13 -4.45
C ALA A 96 8.71 -3.51 -3.04
N TYR A 97 8.45 -4.33 -2.04
CA TYR A 97 8.32 -3.96 -0.63
C TYR A 97 9.23 -4.83 0.23
N TYR A 98 9.70 -4.32 1.37
CA TYR A 98 10.29 -5.18 2.39
C TYR A 98 9.18 -5.87 3.18
N LEU A 99 9.44 -7.11 3.59
CA LEU A 99 8.59 -7.89 4.47
C LEU A 99 9.43 -8.45 5.62
N THR A 100 9.03 -8.13 6.85
CA THR A 100 9.55 -8.67 8.11
C THR A 100 8.46 -9.44 8.86
N TYR A 101 8.80 -9.99 10.02
CA TYR A 101 7.85 -10.61 10.94
C TYR A 101 7.92 -10.03 12.36
N ASP A 102 6.81 -10.15 13.09
CA ASP A 102 6.69 -9.87 14.52
C ASP A 102 5.77 -10.93 15.15
N GLU A 103 6.32 -11.69 16.11
CA GLU A 103 5.65 -12.81 16.81
C GLU A 103 4.42 -12.36 17.62
N THR A 104 4.21 -11.05 17.78
CA THR A 104 2.98 -10.48 18.36
C THR A 104 1.75 -10.77 17.49
N TYR A 105 1.91 -10.86 16.17
CA TYR A 105 0.79 -11.14 15.26
C TYR A 105 0.38 -12.62 15.22
N ASP A 106 1.24 -13.54 15.64
CA ASP A 106 0.93 -14.96 15.83
C ASP A 106 0.07 -15.23 17.07
N ASN A 107 -0.15 -14.22 17.93
CA ASN A 107 -1.01 -14.32 19.10
C ASN A 107 -2.49 -14.16 18.73
N ALA A 108 -3.17 -15.28 18.49
CA ALA A 108 -4.62 -15.33 18.23
C ALA A 108 -5.50 -14.63 19.28
N ALA A 109 -5.00 -14.47 20.52
CA ALA A 109 -5.70 -13.83 21.63
C ALA A 109 -5.35 -12.33 21.82
N LEU A 110 -4.50 -11.74 20.96
CA LEU A 110 -4.24 -10.30 20.97
C LEU A 110 -5.52 -9.54 20.63
N SER A 111 -5.97 -8.64 21.51
CA SER A 111 -7.12 -7.77 21.23
C SER A 111 -6.79 -6.78 20.13
N LEU A 112 -7.77 -6.49 19.28
CA LEU A 112 -7.65 -5.47 18.24
C LEU A 112 -7.49 -4.05 18.81
N ASP A 113 -7.76 -3.83 20.10
CA ASP A 113 -7.48 -2.57 20.81
C ASP A 113 -6.00 -2.14 20.80
N TYR A 114 -5.08 -3.07 20.50
CA TYR A 114 -3.63 -2.85 20.55
C TYR A 114 -2.97 -2.58 19.20
N VAL A 115 -3.72 -2.59 18.10
CA VAL A 115 -3.23 -2.32 16.73
C VAL A 115 -3.97 -1.13 16.11
N ALA A 116 -3.40 -0.48 15.09
CA ALA A 116 -4.02 0.70 14.49
C ALA A 116 -5.44 0.46 13.93
N CYS A 117 -5.78 -0.75 13.50
CA CYS A 117 -7.11 -1.07 12.98
C CYS A 117 -8.10 -1.53 14.05
N SER A 118 -8.08 -0.90 15.23
CA SER A 118 -8.99 -1.15 16.35
C SER A 118 -10.44 -0.81 16.01
N ASP A 119 -10.87 0.41 16.32
CA ASP A 119 -12.22 0.96 16.26
C ASP A 119 -12.26 2.14 15.27
N GLY A 120 -13.17 3.10 15.45
CA GLY A 120 -13.46 4.11 14.43
C GLY A 120 -14.40 3.59 13.32
N VAL A 121 -14.48 4.29 12.18
CA VAL A 121 -15.39 3.92 11.08
C VAL A 121 -14.82 2.83 10.17
N ASN A 122 -13.49 2.72 10.09
CA ASN A 122 -12.74 1.77 9.27
C ASN A 122 -12.17 0.60 10.10
N GLY A 123 -12.14 0.69 11.43
CA GLY A 123 -11.59 -0.34 12.33
C GLY A 123 -12.28 -1.71 12.24
N LEU A 124 -11.54 -2.74 12.63
CA LEU A 124 -11.97 -4.13 12.57
C LEU A 124 -12.96 -4.49 13.71
N ILE A 125 -12.90 -3.81 14.86
CA ILE A 125 -13.87 -3.95 15.94
C ILE A 125 -15.26 -3.50 15.48
N SER A 126 -15.34 -2.37 14.77
CA SER A 126 -16.58 -1.87 14.15
C SER A 126 -17.13 -2.78 13.05
N LYS A 127 -16.30 -3.69 12.51
CA LYS A 127 -16.68 -4.74 11.54
C LYS A 127 -17.07 -6.07 12.22
N GLY A 128 -17.03 -6.15 13.55
CA GLY A 128 -17.49 -7.30 14.34
C GLY A 128 -16.40 -8.26 14.82
N TYR A 129 -15.13 -7.94 14.58
CA TYR A 129 -13.97 -8.72 15.06
C TYR A 129 -13.56 -8.27 16.48
N THR A 130 -12.78 -9.06 17.20
CA THR A 130 -12.36 -8.74 18.58
C THR A 130 -10.87 -9.01 18.84
N THR A 131 -10.35 -10.12 18.35
CA THR A 131 -8.92 -10.48 18.42
C THR A 131 -8.37 -10.79 17.04
N LEU A 132 -7.04 -10.84 16.89
CA LEU A 132 -6.41 -11.29 15.64
C LEU A 132 -6.94 -12.67 15.19
N GLY A 133 -7.09 -13.62 16.13
CA GLY A 133 -7.64 -14.95 15.88
C GLY A 133 -9.12 -15.02 15.53
N SER A 134 -9.83 -13.88 15.50
CA SER A 134 -11.20 -13.79 14.99
C SER A 134 -11.28 -13.43 13.50
N LEU A 135 -10.16 -13.01 12.89
CA LEU A 135 -10.09 -12.64 11.47
C LEU A 135 -10.03 -13.89 10.57
N PRO A 136 -10.73 -13.95 9.42
CA PRO A 136 -10.84 -15.18 8.62
C PRO A 136 -9.52 -15.66 7.99
N THR A 137 -8.55 -14.76 7.87
CA THR A 137 -7.21 -14.99 7.32
C THR A 137 -6.19 -15.46 8.35
N PHE A 138 -6.47 -15.36 9.65
CA PHE A 138 -5.51 -15.65 10.71
C PHE A 138 -4.86 -17.04 10.54
N PRO A 139 -3.52 -17.17 10.58
CA PRO A 139 -2.52 -16.21 11.07
C PRO A 139 -2.05 -15.16 10.04
N ASN A 140 -2.59 -15.10 8.82
CA ASN A 140 -2.12 -14.24 7.73
C ASN A 140 -2.55 -12.77 7.91
N VAL A 141 -2.01 -12.13 8.95
CA VAL A 141 -2.30 -10.77 9.37
C VAL A 141 -1.01 -10.01 9.67
N GLY A 142 -1.07 -8.68 9.67
CA GLY A 142 0.05 -7.86 10.18
C GLY A 142 -0.03 -6.37 9.85
N GLY A 143 1.10 -5.70 10.07
CA GLY A 143 1.35 -4.33 9.69
C GLY A 143 1.54 -4.17 8.18
N VAL A 144 0.86 -3.20 7.56
CA VAL A 144 0.94 -2.92 6.12
C VAL A 144 1.09 -1.41 5.86
N PHE A 145 1.97 -1.02 4.93
CA PHE A 145 2.30 0.37 4.57
C PHE A 145 1.11 1.24 4.15
N ALA A 146 0.00 0.64 3.71
CA ALA A 146 -1.22 1.35 3.37
C ALA A 146 -1.99 1.84 4.61
N VAL A 147 -1.82 1.17 5.77
CA VAL A 147 -2.40 1.60 7.05
C VAL A 147 -1.51 2.69 7.63
N THR A 148 -2.04 3.91 7.61
CA THR A 148 -1.34 5.14 8.01
C THR A 148 -1.45 5.49 9.50
N GLY A 149 -2.23 4.73 10.27
CA GLY A 149 -2.51 4.97 11.68
C GLY A 149 -3.93 4.55 12.05
N TRP A 150 -4.39 4.99 13.23
CA TRP A 150 -5.74 4.70 13.73
C TRP A 150 -6.84 5.18 12.77
N ASP A 151 -7.91 4.38 12.64
CA ASP A 151 -9.05 4.61 11.74
C ASP A 151 -8.66 4.84 10.26
N SER A 152 -7.52 4.30 9.81
CA SER A 152 -7.09 4.42 8.41
C SER A 152 -8.03 3.68 7.45
N THR A 153 -8.30 4.27 6.28
CA THR A 153 -9.18 3.67 5.26
C THR A 153 -8.68 2.35 4.69
N ALA A 154 -7.39 2.02 4.88
CA ALA A 154 -6.80 0.73 4.51
C ALA A 154 -6.99 -0.37 5.57
N CYS A 155 -7.65 -0.09 6.70
CA CYS A 155 -7.87 -1.09 7.75
C CYS A 155 -8.81 -2.21 7.30
N GLY A 156 -8.33 -3.46 7.37
CA GLY A 156 -9.00 -4.60 6.76
C GLY A 156 -8.92 -4.63 5.23
N SER A 157 -7.96 -3.93 4.62
CA SER A 157 -7.58 -4.21 3.22
C SER A 157 -6.97 -5.61 3.10
N CYS A 158 -7.14 -6.22 1.93
CA CYS A 158 -6.65 -7.56 1.63
C CYS A 158 -5.54 -7.47 0.57
N TRP A 159 -4.45 -8.18 0.78
CA TRP A 159 -3.26 -8.09 -0.06
C TRP A 159 -2.84 -9.47 -0.55
N ASP A 160 -2.74 -9.66 -1.87
CA ASP A 160 -2.01 -10.78 -2.45
C ASP A 160 -0.52 -10.45 -2.42
N VAL A 161 0.18 -11.03 -1.44
CA VAL A 161 1.62 -10.85 -1.21
C VAL A 161 2.36 -12.01 -1.90
N THR A 162 3.25 -11.67 -2.83
CA THR A 162 4.03 -12.61 -3.63
C THR A 162 5.50 -12.58 -3.23
N TYR A 163 6.02 -13.69 -2.73
CA TYR A 163 7.46 -13.92 -2.58
C TYR A 163 7.97 -14.78 -3.74
N THR A 164 9.12 -14.41 -4.32
CA THR A 164 9.80 -15.22 -5.34
C THR A 164 11.24 -15.48 -4.92
N SER A 165 11.59 -16.75 -4.83
CA SER A 165 12.92 -17.26 -4.50
C SER A 165 13.56 -17.91 -5.73
N PRO A 166 14.83 -18.37 -5.66
CA PRO A 166 15.43 -19.21 -6.69
C PRO A 166 14.77 -20.60 -6.85
N THR A 167 13.90 -21.02 -5.92
CA THR A 167 13.23 -22.33 -5.92
C THR A 167 11.76 -22.28 -6.34
N GLY A 168 11.11 -21.10 -6.31
CA GLY A 168 9.73 -20.94 -6.76
C GLY A 168 9.12 -19.59 -6.40
N THR A 169 7.81 -19.46 -6.65
CA THR A 169 7.00 -18.30 -6.28
C THR A 169 5.86 -18.75 -5.39
N THR A 170 5.67 -18.06 -4.26
CA THR A 170 4.61 -18.30 -3.28
C THR A 170 3.75 -17.06 -3.13
N ASN A 171 2.42 -17.24 -3.16
CA ASN A 171 1.44 -16.18 -2.93
C ASN A 171 0.70 -16.43 -1.60
N LEU A 172 0.36 -15.36 -0.89
CA LEU A 172 -0.39 -15.40 0.36
C LEU A 172 -1.36 -14.22 0.46
N LEU A 173 -2.62 -14.49 0.78
CA LEU A 173 -3.60 -13.45 1.10
C LEU A 173 -3.44 -12.99 2.55
N VAL A 174 -3.19 -11.70 2.73
CA VAL A 174 -2.88 -11.07 4.02
C VAL A 174 -3.89 -9.97 4.34
N THR A 175 -4.38 -9.92 5.58
CA THR A 175 -5.22 -8.83 6.08
C THR A 175 -4.40 -7.77 6.81
N ALA A 176 -4.57 -6.50 6.42
CA ALA A 176 -3.95 -5.37 7.11
C ALA A 176 -4.67 -5.07 8.44
N VAL A 177 -3.94 -5.20 9.55
CA VAL A 177 -4.44 -4.95 10.92
C VAL A 177 -3.71 -3.82 11.65
N ASP A 178 -2.52 -3.44 11.19
CA ASP A 178 -1.72 -2.37 11.79
C ASP A 178 -0.89 -1.62 10.72
N THR A 179 -0.16 -0.59 11.15
CA THR A 179 0.83 0.11 10.33
C THR A 179 2.04 -0.77 10.00
N GLY A 180 2.55 -0.69 8.77
CA GLY A 180 3.83 -1.28 8.36
C GLY A 180 4.78 -0.18 7.89
N ALA A 181 5.98 -0.05 8.47
CA ALA A 181 6.85 1.10 8.21
C ALA A 181 7.38 1.17 6.76
N ASP A 182 8.12 0.15 6.32
CA ASP A 182 8.80 0.09 5.02
C ASP A 182 8.23 -0.99 4.07
N GLY A 183 6.96 -1.36 4.27
CA GLY A 183 6.27 -2.40 3.51
C GLY A 183 5.31 -3.23 4.37
N PHE A 184 5.73 -4.43 4.74
CA PHE A 184 4.93 -5.41 5.48
C PHE A 184 5.67 -5.89 6.74
N ASN A 185 4.94 -6.06 7.85
CA ASN A 185 5.44 -6.69 9.06
C ASN A 185 4.39 -7.69 9.57
N LEU A 186 4.55 -8.98 9.23
CA LEU A 186 3.50 -9.99 9.38
C LEU A 186 3.69 -10.87 10.61
N SER A 187 2.77 -11.79 10.85
CA SER A 187 3.05 -12.95 11.70
C SER A 187 4.23 -13.78 11.16
N LEU A 188 4.94 -14.44 12.07
CA LEU A 188 6.00 -15.38 11.75
C LEU A 188 5.45 -16.58 10.95
N GLU A 189 4.24 -17.05 11.25
CA GLU A 189 3.55 -18.10 10.49
C GLU A 189 3.24 -17.67 9.04
N ALA A 190 2.85 -16.42 8.79
CA ALA A 190 2.63 -15.90 7.44
C ALA A 190 3.93 -15.76 6.66
N MET A 191 4.99 -15.19 7.26
CA MET A 191 6.29 -15.09 6.61
C MET A 191 6.89 -16.47 6.36
N ASN A 192 6.72 -17.43 7.27
CA ASN A 192 7.11 -18.84 7.05
C ASN A 192 6.32 -19.50 5.92
N THR A 193 5.04 -19.19 5.77
CA THR A 193 4.23 -19.70 4.65
C THR A 193 4.75 -19.20 3.31
N LEU A 194 5.10 -17.91 3.20
CA LEU A 194 5.75 -17.36 2.00
C LEU A 194 7.14 -17.98 1.75
N THR A 195 7.97 -18.09 2.78
CA THR A 195 9.40 -18.46 2.69
C THR A 195 9.69 -19.95 2.90
N ASN A 196 8.68 -20.82 2.90
CA ASN A 196 8.82 -22.27 3.13
C ASN A 196 9.56 -22.60 4.46
N GLY A 197 9.26 -21.85 5.52
CA GLY A 197 9.81 -22.07 6.87
C GLY A 197 11.15 -21.37 7.17
N GLU A 198 11.65 -20.51 6.27
CA GLU A 198 12.96 -19.84 6.43
C GLU A 198 12.88 -18.43 7.05
N ALA A 199 11.73 -18.00 7.57
CA ALA A 199 11.51 -16.61 7.98
C ALA A 199 12.53 -16.08 9.00
N VAL A 200 12.84 -16.88 10.04
CA VAL A 200 13.83 -16.52 11.08
C VAL A 200 15.27 -16.50 10.53
N PHE A 201 15.56 -17.31 9.51
CA PHE A 201 16.89 -17.36 8.88
C PHE A 201 17.11 -16.16 7.94
N LEU A 202 16.08 -15.76 7.20
CA LEU A 202 16.12 -14.63 6.27
C LEU A 202 15.98 -13.28 7.02
N GLY A 203 15.16 -13.23 8.06
CA GLY A 203 14.85 -12.06 8.89
C GLY A 203 14.01 -10.98 8.19
N ASN A 204 14.28 -10.73 6.91
CA ASN A 204 13.49 -9.93 6.00
C ASN A 204 13.58 -10.50 4.58
N VAL A 205 12.58 -10.23 3.75
CA VAL A 205 12.61 -10.52 2.30
C VAL A 205 12.07 -9.35 1.49
N THR A 206 12.36 -9.33 0.19
CA THR A 206 11.65 -8.47 -0.76
C THR A 206 10.47 -9.24 -1.35
N VAL A 207 9.28 -8.65 -1.29
CA VAL A 207 8.05 -9.15 -1.92
C VAL A 207 7.50 -8.16 -2.93
N THR A 208 6.63 -8.64 -3.80
CA THR A 208 5.68 -7.78 -4.52
C THR A 208 4.29 -7.98 -3.92
N ALA A 209 3.42 -6.97 -3.98
CA ALA A 209 2.08 -7.06 -3.39
C ALA A 209 1.04 -6.29 -4.20
N THR A 210 -0.18 -6.81 -4.24
CA THR A 210 -1.33 -6.15 -4.90
C THR A 210 -2.51 -6.12 -3.93
N GLU A 211 -3.15 -4.96 -3.78
CA GLU A 211 -4.40 -4.86 -3.03
C GLU A 211 -5.53 -5.55 -3.82
N VAL A 212 -6.27 -6.43 -3.16
CA VAL A 212 -7.40 -7.19 -3.71
C VAL A 212 -8.67 -6.92 -2.89
N ALA A 213 -9.82 -7.34 -3.40
CA ALA A 213 -11.09 -7.12 -2.71
C ALA A 213 -11.06 -7.75 -1.29
N PRO A 214 -11.50 -7.02 -0.23
CA PRO A 214 -11.51 -7.53 1.15
C PRO A 214 -12.17 -8.90 1.34
N SER A 215 -13.17 -9.21 0.51
CA SER A 215 -13.87 -10.50 0.50
C SER A 215 -13.01 -11.69 0.05
N GLN A 216 -11.84 -11.49 -0.56
CA GLN A 216 -10.86 -12.56 -0.76
C GLN A 216 -10.20 -12.98 0.57
N CYS A 217 -10.08 -12.04 1.51
CA CYS A 217 -9.71 -12.30 2.91
C CYS A 217 -10.94 -12.63 3.80
N GLY A 218 -12.13 -12.83 3.22
CA GLY A 218 -13.36 -13.15 3.94
C GLY A 218 -14.02 -11.99 4.70
N LEU A 219 -13.66 -10.74 4.37
CA LEU A 219 -14.18 -9.50 4.98
C LEU A 219 -15.30 -8.85 4.15
#